data_AF-A0A7H4P5T8-F1
#
_entry.id   AF-A0A7H4P5T8-F1
#
_cell.length_a   1.000
_cell.length_b   1.000
_cell.length_c   1.000
_cell.angle_alpha   90.00
_cell.angle_beta   90.00
_cell.angle_gamma   90.00
#
_symmetry.space_group_name_H-M   'P 1'
#
loop_
_entity.id
_entity.type
_entity.pdbx_description
1 polymer ?
#
loop_
_entity_poly.entity_id
_entity_poly.type
_entity_poly.pdbx_seq_one_letter_code
_entity_poly.pdbx_strand_id
1 'polypeptide(L)' 'MSDKTTNKNVLIPAYAIKIKSISDVDGGFAVITPDNEQEITDPITVTAAFVEKYNPQPGGYYVMCVNGVGLYSGG' A
#
# COMPACT_ATOMS: atom_id res chain seq x y z
N MET A 1 24.26 18.26 18.91
CA MET A 1 23.18 18.08 17.92
C MET A 1 21.94 17.71 18.72
N SER A 2 20.84 18.44 18.58
CA SER A 2 19.61 18.06 19.26
C SER A 2 19.06 16.82 18.58
N ASP A 3 19.04 15.70 19.29
CA ASP A 3 18.29 14.51 18.88
C ASP A 3 16.84 14.94 18.68
N LYS A 4 16.44 15.13 17.42
CA LYS A 4 15.03 15.26 17.07
C LYS A 4 14.42 13.91 17.41
N THR A 5 13.75 13.83 18.55
CA THR A 5 12.91 12.70 18.92
C THR A 5 11.87 12.54 17.83
N THR A 6 12.13 11.68 16.85
CA THR A 6 11.16 11.35 15.81
C THR A 6 9.94 10.79 16.52
N ASN A 7 8.83 11.53 16.48
CA ASN A 7 7.59 11.08 17.07
C ASN A 7 7.26 9.71 16.46
N LYS A 8 7.27 8.67 17.30
CA LYS A 8 7.11 7.27 16.88
C LYS A 8 5.78 6.99 16.17
N ASN A 9 4.83 7.93 16.23
CA ASN A 9 3.53 7.83 15.58
C ASN A 9 3.49 8.47 14.18
N VAL A 10 4.61 9.00 13.67
CA VAL A 10 4.66 9.54 12.30
C VAL A 10 4.77 8.38 11.31
N LEU A 11 3.77 8.24 10.46
CA LEU A 11 3.84 7.34 9.30
C LEU A 11 4.76 7.97 8.26
N ILE A 12 5.83 7.25 7.91
CA ILE A 12 6.78 7.66 6.87
C ILE A 12 6.53 6.79 5.64
N PRO A 13 5.97 7.34 4.55
CA PRO A 13 5.87 6.64 3.27
C PRO A 13 7.26 6.23 2.77
N ALA A 14 7.42 4.96 2.41
CA ALA A 14 8.65 4.44 1.81
C ALA A 14 8.50 4.31 0.28
N TYR A 15 7.39 3.73 -0.17
CA TYR A 15 7.13 3.50 -1.59
C TYR A 15 5.65 3.71 -1.92
N ALA A 16 5.39 4.37 -3.05
CA ALA A 16 4.08 4.47 -3.66
C ALA A 16 4.01 3.54 -4.86
N ILE A 17 3.01 2.66 -4.86
CA ILE A 17 2.87 1.56 -5.81
C ILE A 17 1.55 1.76 -6.54
N LYS A 18 1.63 2.12 -7.81
CA LYS A 18 0.47 2.33 -8.66
C LYS A 18 -0.20 0.99 -8.92
N ILE A 19 -1.50 0.94 -8.71
CA ILE A 19 -2.30 -0.28 -8.80
C ILE A 19 -2.71 -0.46 -10.25
N LYS A 20 -2.26 -1.55 -10.88
CA LYS A 20 -2.75 -1.97 -12.19
C LYS A 20 -4.07 -2.72 -12.08
N SER A 21 -4.13 -3.65 -11.14
CA SER A 21 -5.31 -4.45 -10.83
C SER A 21 -5.27 -4.89 -9.39
N ILE A 22 -6.44 -5.19 -8.85
CA ILE A 22 -6.62 -5.86 -7.58
C ILE A 22 -7.52 -7.08 -7.80
N SER A 23 -7.19 -8.20 -7.16
CA SER A 23 -8.04 -9.39 -7.17
C SER A 23 -9.27 -9.21 -6.27
N ASP A 24 -10.25 -10.09 -6.42
CA ASP A 24 -11.27 -10.28 -5.40
C ASP A 24 -10.65 -10.75 -4.08
N VAL A 25 -11.39 -10.55 -2.98
CA VAL A 25 -11.01 -11.05 -1.67
C VAL A 25 -11.27 -12.55 -1.60
N ASP A 26 -10.22 -13.33 -1.38
CA ASP A 26 -10.28 -14.78 -1.15
C ASP A 26 -9.47 -15.14 0.10
N GLY A 27 -10.02 -16.00 0.96
CA GLY A 27 -9.38 -16.40 2.22
C GLY A 27 -9.07 -15.23 3.18
N GLY A 28 -9.72 -14.08 3.03
CA GLY A 28 -9.46 -12.87 3.83
C GLY A 28 -8.37 -11.95 3.29
N PHE A 29 -7.88 -12.19 2.08
CA PHE A 29 -6.83 -11.40 1.43
C PHE A 29 -7.20 -11.04 -0.01
N ALA A 30 -6.62 -9.97 -0.51
CA ALA A 30 -6.63 -9.63 -1.93
C ALA A 30 -5.20 -9.35 -2.40
N VAL A 31 -4.97 -9.45 -3.71
CA VAL A 31 -3.65 -9.26 -4.31
C VAL A 31 -3.68 -8.02 -5.20
N ILE A 32 -2.80 -7.06 -4.89
CA ILE A 32 -2.50 -5.91 -5.74
C ILE A 32 -1.39 -6.30 -6.71
N THR A 33 -1.66 -6.09 -8.00
CA THR A 33 -0.66 -6.16 -9.06
C THR A 33 -0.15 -4.73 -9.35
N PRO A 34 1.16 -4.47 -9.20
CA PRO A 34 1.75 -3.18 -9.55
C PRO A 34 1.61 -2.86 -11.04
N ASP A 35 1.66 -1.57 -11.36
CA ASP A 35 1.81 -1.08 -12.74
C ASP A 35 3.15 -1.56 -13.33
N ASN A 36 3.12 -1.91 -14.61
CA ASN A 36 4.28 -2.44 -15.34
C ASN A 36 5.41 -1.40 -15.50
N GLU A 37 5.11 -0.12 -15.29
CA GLU A 37 6.09 0.97 -15.33
C GLU A 37 6.98 1.03 -14.09
N GLN A 38 6.68 0.24 -13.05
CA GLN A 38 7.48 0.17 -11.83
C GLN A 38 8.32 -1.11 -11.80
N GLU A 39 9.57 -1.03 -11.32
CA GLU A 39 10.45 -2.18 -11.09
C GLU A 39 10.05 -3.00 -9.85
N ILE A 40 8.75 -3.28 -9.70
CA ILE A 40 8.19 -4.10 -8.63
C ILE A 40 7.54 -5.31 -9.29
N THR A 41 8.24 -6.44 -9.24
CA THR A 41 7.77 -7.69 -9.85
C THR A 41 6.90 -8.52 -8.93
N ASP A 42 7.04 -8.31 -7.62
CA ASP A 42 6.32 -9.11 -6.63
C ASP A 42 4.89 -8.57 -6.42
N PRO A 43 3.88 -9.45 -6.43
CA PRO A 43 2.52 -9.09 -6.08
C PRO A 43 2.42 -8.72 -4.59
N ILE A 44 1.54 -7.78 -4.27
CA ILE A 44 1.37 -7.28 -2.89
C ILE A 44 0.09 -7.84 -2.32
N THR A 45 0.20 -8.59 -1.22
CA THR A 45 -0.97 -9.11 -0.51
C THR A 45 -1.47 -8.07 0.48
N VAL A 46 -2.77 -7.76 0.43
CA VAL A 46 -3.46 -6.90 1.38
C VAL A 46 -4.59 -7.65 2.08
N THR A 47 -4.97 -7.22 3.27
CA THR A 47 -6.06 -7.85 4.03
C THR A 47 -7.43 -7.42 3.51
N ALA A 48 -8.46 -8.24 3.74
CA ALA A 48 -9.85 -7.87 3.48
C ALA A 48 -10.24 -6.55 4.17
N ALA A 49 -9.75 -6.30 5.39
CA ALA A 49 -9.98 -5.06 6.11
C ALA A 49 -9.39 -3.83 5.40
N PHE A 50 -8.25 -3.97 4.72
CA PHE A 50 -7.70 -2.90 3.89
C PHE A 50 -8.61 -2.62 2.69
N VAL A 51 -9.08 -3.67 2.02
CA VAL A 51 -9.99 -3.57 0.86
C VAL A 51 -11.31 -2.92 1.26
N GLU A 52 -11.92 -3.35 2.37
CA GLU A 52 -13.16 -2.77 2.88
C GLU A 52 -13.00 -1.30 3.26
N LYS A 53 -11.89 -0.96 3.94
CA LYS A 53 -11.63 0.41 4.40
C LYS A 53 -11.40 1.39 3.25
N TYR A 54 -10.62 1.00 2.25
CA TYR A 54 -10.11 1.92 1.24
C TYR A 54 -10.73 1.73 -0.15
N ASN A 55 -11.36 0.59 -0.40
CA ASN A 55 -11.89 0.20 -1.71
C ASN A 55 -10.93 0.51 -2.88
N PRO A 56 -9.69 0.00 -2.84
CA PRO A 56 -8.63 0.39 -3.78
C PRO A 56 -9.01 0.06 -5.24
N GLN A 57 -8.72 0.99 -6.14
CA GLN A 57 -9.03 0.87 -7.57
C GLN A 57 -7.76 0.90 -8.44
N PRO A 58 -7.79 0.27 -9.63
CA PRO A 58 -6.82 0.53 -10.69
C PRO A 58 -6.60 2.02 -10.92
N GLY A 59 -5.35 2.44 -11.10
CA GLY A 59 -4.94 3.84 -11.23
C GLY A 59 -4.69 4.56 -9.89
N GLY A 60 -5.20 4.04 -8.78
CA GLY A 60 -4.83 4.51 -7.44
C GLY A 60 -3.45 3.99 -7.00
N TYR A 61 -3.03 4.38 -5.80
CA TYR A 61 -1.73 4.02 -5.24
C TYR A 61 -1.86 3.31 -3.89
N TYR A 62 -1.22 2.16 -3.76
CA TYR A 62 -0.87 1.56 -2.48
C TYR A 62 0.42 2.18 -1.95
N VAL A 63 0.40 2.73 -0.75
CA VAL A 63 1.55 3.39 -0.14
C VAL A 63 2.05 2.54 1.02
N MET A 64 3.23 1.97 0.87
CA MET A 64 3.90 1.21 1.93
C MET A 64 4.71 2.16 2.81
N CYS A 65 4.41 2.20 4.11
CA CYS A 65 5.20 2.91 5.09
C CYS A 65 6.34 2.04 5.65
N VAL A 66 7.41 2.67 6.13
CA VAL A 66 8.61 1.98 6.68
C VAL A 66 8.33 1.00 7.83
N ASN A 67 7.20 1.16 8.52
CA ASN A 67 6.76 0.30 9.62
C ASN A 67 5.79 -0.82 9.17
N GLY A 68 5.64 -1.04 7.86
CA GLY A 68 4.74 -2.04 7.28
C GLY A 68 3.28 -1.61 7.20
N VAL A 69 2.93 -0.38 7.59
CA VAL A 69 1.56 0.13 7.43
C VAL A 69 1.30 0.40 5.94
N GLY A 70 0.22 -0.19 5.42
CA GLY A 70 -0.32 0.11 4.10
C GLY A 70 -1.34 1.24 4.15
N LEU A 71 -1.18 2.24 3.30
CA LEU A 71 -2.15 3.30 3.04
C LEU A 71 -2.62 3.24 1.58
N TYR A 72 -3.71 3.94 1.28
CA TYR A 72 -4.24 4.09 -0.06
C TYR A 72 -4.40 5.56 -0.41
N SER A 73 -4.05 5.93 -1.64
CA SER A 73 -4.43 7.19 -2.26
C SER A 73 -5.23 6.91 -3.52
N GLY A 74 -6.41 7.52 -3.62
CA GLY A 74 -7.18 7.55 -4.86
C GLY A 74 -6.42 8.27 -5.98
N GLY A 75 -6.80 7.97 -7.22
CA GLY A 75 -6.42 8.70 -8.42
C GLY A 75 -7.52 9.64 -8.89
#